data_AF-A0A8S0PV27-F1
#
_entry.id   AF-A0A8S0PV27-F1
#
_cell.length_a   1.000
_cell.length_b   1.000
_cell.length_c   1.000
_cell.angle_alpha   90.00
_cell.angle_beta   90.00
_cell.angle_gamma   90.00
#
_symmetry.space_group_name_H-M   'P 1'
#
loop_
_entity.id
_entity.type
_entity.pdbx_description
1 polymer ?
#
loop_
_entity_poly.entity_id
_entity_poly.type
_entity_poly.pdbx_seq_one_letter_code
_entity_poly.pdbx_strand_id
1 'polypeptide(L)'
;MNMSTLKESLPVSAQINDRIKELKEFEETKSGVKGLVDSGIVKIPKIFIRPDDELAGETNHGRSNIQVPTIDLTGIETDHDHRKEIINDLTQASKDCGFFQVLNHGIPPSVLDGMLEGIRRFHEQDAEIKKEFYSRDRLKKVKYSSNIDLYHSSSANWRDTLTISLMVSDRVEPDELPAVCSSTMEYIDQVTKLGELLFKLLAEALGLKQERLVEMGCAEGRTFVCHYYPACPEPELTLGTSKHTDPCFLTILLQDQIGGLQVLNNNHWIDVQPLAGSLVINIGDLFQIISNDEFKSAEHRVVANQVGPRISTACFFTGIVAPPKMYGPIEELITEENPPIYEEFTRDQILDRSNIQVPTIDLRGVKADHDLSSTIEYIDQVTHLGKLFELLAEALGLKQDHLVSMGCAKGRTFVCHHYPAPACPKPEMTLGTSKHTNLGFLAIVLQDQIVGLQVLKNNQRIDVQPLAG
;
A
#
# COMPACT_ATOMS: atom_id res chain seq x y z
N MET A 1 27.32 -19.26 -41.51
CA MET A 1 27.81 -18.86 -40.17
C MET A 1 27.83 -17.33 -40.19
N ASN A 2 27.07 -16.57 -39.40
CA ASN A 2 26.47 -16.80 -38.09
C ASN A 2 24.99 -16.39 -38.04
N MET A 3 24.22 -17.16 -37.25
CA MET A 3 22.84 -16.90 -36.86
C MET A 3 22.79 -15.71 -35.90
N SER A 4 22.08 -14.65 -36.28
CA SER A 4 21.54 -13.68 -35.34
C SER A 4 20.30 -14.30 -34.69
N THR A 5 20.40 -14.64 -33.41
CA THR A 5 19.28 -15.04 -32.56
C THR A 5 18.34 -13.85 -32.39
N LEU A 6 17.31 -13.79 -33.23
CA LEU A 6 16.08 -13.06 -32.94
C LEU A 6 15.45 -13.73 -31.71
N LYS A 7 15.45 -13.05 -30.56
CA LYS A 7 14.54 -13.40 -29.46
C LYS A 7 13.12 -13.15 -29.98
N GLU A 8 12.42 -14.21 -30.38
CA GLU A 8 10.99 -14.15 -30.61
C GLU A 8 10.32 -13.72 -29.29
N SER A 9 9.71 -12.55 -29.28
CA SER A 9 8.87 -12.12 -28.16
C SER A 9 7.61 -12.97 -28.14
N LEU A 10 7.30 -13.55 -26.97
CA LEU A 10 6.08 -14.32 -26.78
C LEU A 10 4.84 -13.43 -27.02
N PRO A 11 3.73 -13.97 -27.55
CA PRO A 11 2.49 -13.22 -27.65
C PRO A 11 2.03 -12.72 -26.27
N VAL A 12 1.45 -11.52 -26.20
CA VAL A 12 1.04 -10.84 -24.95
C VAL A 12 0.17 -11.74 -24.06
N SER A 13 -0.73 -12.53 -24.63
CA SER A 13 -1.57 -13.48 -23.89
C SER A 13 -0.78 -14.59 -23.20
N ALA A 14 0.30 -15.09 -23.82
CA ALA A 14 1.17 -16.09 -23.21
C ALA A 14 1.99 -15.49 -22.06
N GLN A 15 2.44 -14.23 -22.20
CA GLN A 15 3.18 -13.54 -21.14
C GLN A 15 2.32 -13.28 -19.89
N ILE A 16 1.05 -12.90 -20.08
CA ILE A 16 0.09 -12.73 -18.98
C ILE A 16 -0.16 -14.06 -18.27
N ASN A 17 -0.41 -15.14 -19.03
CA ASN A 17 -0.64 -16.47 -18.46
C ASN A 17 0.58 -17.00 -17.67
N ASP A 18 1.79 -16.77 -18.18
CA ASP A 18 3.03 -17.16 -17.50
C ASP A 18 3.19 -16.41 -16.17
N ARG A 19 2.95 -15.09 -16.15
CA ARG A 19 3.02 -14.29 -14.91
C ARG A 19 2.01 -14.78 -13.87
N ILE A 20 0.76 -15.02 -14.26
CA ILE A 20 -0.31 -15.48 -13.35
C ILE A 20 0.07 -16.82 -12.73
N LYS A 21 0.58 -17.74 -13.54
CA LYS A 21 1.05 -19.05 -13.07
C LYS A 21 2.16 -18.89 -12.02
N GLU A 22 3.16 -18.05 -12.30
CA GLU A 22 4.28 -17.80 -11.39
C GLU A 22 3.83 -17.15 -10.06
N LEU A 23 2.86 -16.22 -10.12
CA LEU A 23 2.25 -15.64 -8.91
C LEU A 23 1.51 -16.70 -8.07
N LYS A 24 0.73 -17.58 -8.71
CA LYS A 24 0.02 -18.67 -8.03
C LYS A 24 1.00 -19.65 -7.39
N GLU A 25 2.01 -20.08 -8.12
CA GLU A 25 3.05 -20.99 -7.61
C GLU A 25 3.79 -20.38 -6.41
N PHE A 26 4.14 -19.09 -6.49
CA PHE A 26 4.77 -18.36 -5.38
C PHE A 26 3.84 -18.28 -4.15
N GLU A 27 2.59 -17.88 -4.34
CA GLU A 27 1.59 -17.75 -3.28
C GLU A 27 1.32 -19.09 -2.58
N GLU A 28 1.19 -20.17 -3.35
CA GLU A 28 0.91 -21.52 -2.84
C GLU A 28 2.01 -22.02 -1.88
N THR A 29 3.25 -21.58 -2.07
CA THR A 29 4.34 -21.93 -1.14
C THR A 29 4.10 -21.39 0.26
N LYS A 30 3.45 -20.22 0.38
CA LYS A 30 3.28 -19.45 1.64
C LYS A 30 4.58 -19.23 2.41
N SER A 31 5.72 -19.36 1.74
CA SER A 31 7.06 -19.33 2.32
C SER A 31 7.73 -17.96 2.16
N GLY A 32 7.16 -17.13 1.29
CA GLY A 32 7.61 -15.79 0.98
C GLY A 32 8.94 -15.73 0.23
N VAL A 33 9.46 -14.51 0.08
CA VAL A 33 10.74 -14.24 -0.57
C VAL A 33 11.87 -14.92 0.17
N LYS A 34 11.79 -15.03 1.51
CA LYS A 34 12.78 -15.80 2.27
C LYS A 34 12.82 -17.26 1.84
N GLY A 35 11.67 -17.91 1.63
CA GLY A 35 11.63 -19.30 1.17
C GLY A 35 12.32 -19.50 -0.19
N LEU A 36 12.23 -18.50 -1.09
CA LEU A 36 12.99 -18.50 -2.33
C LEU A 36 14.50 -18.45 -2.08
N VAL A 37 14.97 -17.56 -1.20
CA VAL A 37 16.40 -17.45 -0.84
C VAL A 37 16.91 -18.72 -0.18
N ASP A 38 16.15 -19.30 0.75
CA ASP A 38 16.49 -20.54 1.44
C ASP A 38 16.60 -21.73 0.46
N SER A 39 15.89 -21.68 -0.69
CA SER A 39 16.00 -22.68 -1.77
C SER A 39 17.26 -22.54 -2.64
N GLY A 40 18.07 -21.51 -2.41
CA GLY A 40 19.36 -21.31 -3.09
C GLY A 40 19.26 -20.72 -4.49
N ILE A 41 18.24 -19.89 -4.75
CA ILE A 41 18.11 -19.21 -6.04
C ILE A 41 19.31 -18.30 -6.32
N VAL A 42 19.72 -18.26 -7.59
CA VAL A 42 20.78 -17.37 -8.09
C VAL A 42 20.23 -16.30 -9.04
N LYS A 43 18.95 -16.38 -9.37
CA LYS A 43 18.21 -15.43 -10.20
C LYS A 43 16.85 -15.18 -9.57
N ILE A 44 16.38 -13.94 -9.64
CA ILE A 44 15.06 -13.61 -9.12
C ILE A 44 13.98 -14.09 -10.12
N PRO A 45 12.84 -14.58 -9.61
CA PRO A 45 11.68 -14.88 -10.46
C PRO A 45 11.19 -13.63 -11.21
N LYS A 46 10.63 -13.80 -12.41
CA LYS A 46 10.20 -12.68 -13.27
C LYS A 46 9.14 -11.83 -12.61
N ILE A 47 8.34 -12.40 -11.69
CA ILE A 47 7.32 -11.64 -10.96
C ILE A 47 7.90 -10.47 -10.14
N PHE A 48 9.19 -10.52 -9.78
CA PHE A 48 9.91 -9.48 -9.02
C PHE A 48 10.68 -8.49 -9.92
N ILE A 49 10.85 -8.79 -11.21
CA ILE A 49 11.59 -7.93 -12.14
C ILE A 49 10.71 -6.74 -12.50
N ARG A 50 11.24 -5.53 -12.31
CA ARG A 50 10.55 -4.29 -12.67
C ARG A 50 10.46 -4.11 -14.19
N PRO A 51 9.42 -3.43 -14.69
CA PRO A 51 9.29 -3.08 -16.10
C PRO A 51 10.50 -2.31 -16.65
N ASP A 52 10.83 -2.53 -17.93
CA ASP A 52 12.01 -1.92 -18.59
C ASP A 52 11.97 -0.39 -18.61
N ASP A 53 10.79 0.22 -18.69
CA ASP A 53 10.59 1.67 -18.66
C ASP A 53 10.89 2.27 -17.27
N GLU A 54 10.54 1.55 -16.21
CA GLU A 54 10.92 1.93 -14.84
C GLU A 54 12.44 1.85 -14.65
N LEU A 55 13.07 0.76 -15.12
CA LEU A 55 14.52 0.57 -15.04
C LEU A 55 15.30 1.63 -15.83
N ALA A 56 14.81 1.99 -17.02
CA ALA A 56 15.45 3.02 -17.86
C ALA A 56 15.40 4.41 -17.21
N GLY A 57 14.30 4.73 -16.52
CA GLY A 57 14.10 6.02 -15.85
C GLY A 57 15.09 6.31 -14.72
N GLU A 58 15.72 5.29 -14.13
CA GLU A 58 16.63 5.46 -12.99
C GLU A 58 18.02 6.00 -13.34
N THR A 59 18.39 5.94 -14.62
CA THR A 59 19.74 6.33 -15.11
C THR A 59 20.01 7.84 -15.05
N ASN A 60 19.02 8.66 -14.66
CA ASN A 60 19.07 10.12 -14.74
C ASN A 60 19.18 10.87 -13.40
N HIS A 61 19.34 10.19 -12.26
CA HIS A 61 19.39 10.87 -10.97
C HIS A 61 20.83 11.08 -10.49
N GLY A 62 21.26 12.34 -10.46
CA GLY A 62 22.54 12.73 -9.88
C GLY A 62 22.58 12.46 -8.38
N ARG A 63 23.76 12.07 -7.85
CA ARG A 63 23.97 11.97 -6.41
C ARG A 63 23.90 13.36 -5.80
N SER A 64 22.91 13.61 -4.94
CA SER A 64 22.85 14.84 -4.15
C SER A 64 23.52 14.61 -2.80
N ASN A 65 24.20 15.62 -2.25
CA ASN A 65 24.74 15.60 -0.89
C ASN A 65 23.68 16.00 0.16
N ILE A 66 22.40 16.05 -0.23
CA ILE A 66 21.31 16.43 0.66
C ILE A 66 21.05 15.25 1.60
N GLN A 67 20.98 15.52 2.89
CA GLN A 67 20.66 14.52 3.90
C GLN A 67 19.27 14.80 4.47
N VAL A 68 18.59 13.74 4.90
CA VAL A 68 17.35 13.87 5.66
C VAL A 68 17.66 14.56 7.00
N PRO A 69 16.92 15.62 7.37
CA PRO A 69 17.14 16.34 8.62
C PRO A 69 17.12 15.40 9.83
N THR A 70 17.92 15.72 10.86
CA THR A 70 17.94 15.00 12.13
C THR A 70 17.57 15.96 13.24
N ILE A 71 16.64 15.56 14.09
CA ILE A 71 16.05 16.38 15.16
C ILE A 71 16.31 15.67 16.48
N ASP A 72 16.92 16.38 17.42
CA ASP A 72 17.21 15.89 18.76
C ASP A 72 16.10 16.33 19.73
N LEU A 73 15.41 15.40 20.38
CA LEU A 73 14.34 15.70 21.34
C LEU A 73 14.82 15.85 22.79
N THR A 74 16.12 15.96 23.01
CA THR A 74 16.68 16.18 24.36
C THR A 74 16.05 17.40 25.00
N GLY A 75 15.55 17.26 26.24
CA GLY A 75 15.00 18.39 26.98
C GLY A 75 13.66 18.94 26.47
N ILE A 76 12.98 18.25 25.55
CA ILE A 76 11.73 18.72 24.92
C ILE A 76 10.62 19.10 25.92
N GLU A 77 10.61 18.49 27.11
CA GLU A 77 9.65 18.80 28.20
C GLU A 77 10.18 19.81 29.22
N THR A 78 11.49 20.02 29.31
CA THR A 78 12.12 20.78 30.41
C THR A 78 12.71 22.11 29.98
N ASP A 79 13.07 22.28 28.71
CA ASP A 79 13.72 23.47 28.16
C ASP A 79 12.81 24.17 27.15
N HIS A 80 12.23 25.30 27.57
CA HIS A 80 11.28 26.06 26.76
C HIS A 80 11.92 26.78 25.56
N ASP A 81 13.19 27.18 25.65
CA ASP A 81 13.83 27.86 24.54
C ASP A 81 14.30 26.84 23.50
N HIS A 82 14.86 25.71 23.95
CA HIS A 82 15.23 24.62 23.05
C HIS A 82 14.00 23.97 22.38
N ARG A 83 12.85 23.89 23.07
CA ARG A 83 11.59 23.47 22.44
C ARG A 83 11.26 24.30 21.21
N LYS A 84 11.45 25.62 21.23
CA LYS A 84 11.14 26.48 20.07
C LYS A 84 12.03 26.15 18.86
N GLU A 85 13.31 25.83 19.12
CA GLU A 85 14.24 25.38 18.07
C GLU A 85 13.78 24.06 17.48
N ILE A 86 13.42 23.08 18.33
CA ILE A 86 12.87 21.78 17.89
C ILE A 86 11.60 21.97 17.05
N ILE A 87 10.67 22.84 17.48
CA ILE A 87 9.45 23.13 16.72
C ILE A 87 9.79 23.74 15.36
N ASN A 88 10.74 24.67 15.29
CA ASN A 88 11.16 25.27 14.03
C ASN A 88 11.80 24.23 13.08
N ASP A 89 12.63 23.34 13.61
CA ASP A 89 13.27 22.27 12.83
C ASP A 89 12.23 21.26 12.32
N LEU A 90 11.22 20.91 13.15
CA LEU A 90 10.08 20.10 12.74
C LEU A 90 9.27 20.77 11.64
N THR A 91 8.97 22.07 11.77
CA THR A 91 8.26 22.84 10.74
C THR A 91 9.00 22.78 9.42
N GLN A 92 10.32 23.05 9.41
CA GLN A 92 11.11 23.09 8.18
C GLN A 92 11.25 21.69 7.55
N ALA A 93 11.53 20.66 8.36
CA ALA A 93 11.70 19.30 7.86
C ALA A 93 10.40 18.74 7.26
N SER A 94 9.26 18.99 7.90
CA SER A 94 7.93 18.59 7.42
C SER A 94 7.52 19.33 6.14
N LYS A 95 7.92 20.60 5.98
CA LYS A 95 7.66 21.41 4.78
C LYS A 95 8.51 21.00 3.57
N ASP A 96 9.82 20.94 3.77
CA ASP A 96 10.75 20.78 2.65
C ASP A 96 10.88 19.32 2.21
N CYS A 97 11.05 18.43 3.20
CA CYS A 97 11.41 17.04 2.96
C CYS A 97 10.25 16.08 3.20
N GLY A 98 9.35 16.39 4.15
CA GLY A 98 8.33 15.44 4.61
C GLY A 98 8.88 14.25 5.39
N PHE A 99 10.19 14.24 5.63
CA PHE A 99 10.95 13.18 6.29
C PHE A 99 11.98 13.80 7.24
N PHE A 100 12.18 13.17 8.40
CA PHE A 100 13.24 13.52 9.34
C PHE A 100 13.60 12.32 10.22
N GLN A 101 14.80 12.31 10.77
CA GLN A 101 15.22 11.36 11.80
C GLN A 101 15.09 12.02 13.17
N VAL A 102 14.68 11.23 14.16
CA VAL A 102 14.54 11.69 15.54
C VAL A 102 15.51 10.93 16.43
N LEU A 103 16.25 11.68 17.25
CA LEU A 103 17.14 11.19 18.31
C LEU A 103 16.57 11.53 19.69
N ASN A 104 17.04 10.81 20.70
CA ASN A 104 16.70 11.06 22.11
C ASN A 104 15.18 11.11 22.38
N HIS A 105 14.41 10.30 21.63
CA HIS A 105 12.95 10.20 21.70
C HIS A 105 12.41 9.46 22.94
N GLY A 106 13.30 9.06 23.87
CA GLY A 106 12.91 8.44 25.15
C GLY A 106 12.60 6.94 25.12
N ILE A 107 12.58 6.29 23.96
CA ILE A 107 12.43 4.83 23.87
C ILE A 107 13.78 4.16 24.14
N PRO A 108 13.91 3.24 25.10
CA PRO A 108 15.18 2.62 25.42
C PRO A 108 15.76 1.82 24.22
N PRO A 109 17.08 1.87 23.97
CA PRO A 109 17.70 1.10 22.88
C PRO A 109 17.38 -0.40 22.92
N SER A 110 17.31 -0.99 24.11
CA SER A 110 16.94 -2.40 24.30
C SER A 110 15.54 -2.76 23.78
N VAL A 111 14.60 -1.79 23.80
CA VAL A 111 13.25 -1.98 23.26
C VAL A 111 13.25 -1.93 21.74
N LEU A 112 14.05 -1.03 21.14
CA LEU A 112 14.26 -0.98 19.69
C LEU A 112 14.91 -2.28 19.19
N ASP A 113 15.98 -2.72 19.84
CA ASP A 113 16.69 -3.96 19.52
C ASP A 113 15.78 -5.17 19.69
N GLY A 114 15.00 -5.20 20.78
CA GLY A 114 14.03 -6.26 21.05
C GLY A 114 12.94 -6.35 19.97
N MET A 115 12.51 -5.22 19.41
CA MET A 115 11.58 -5.20 18.28
C MET A 115 12.22 -5.81 17.03
N LEU A 116 13.39 -5.31 16.60
CA LEU A 116 14.06 -5.79 15.39
C LEU A 116 14.42 -7.29 15.49
N GLU A 117 14.91 -7.74 16.64
CA GLU A 117 15.26 -9.15 16.86
C GLU A 117 14.03 -10.05 16.89
N GLY A 118 12.92 -9.62 17.50
CA GLY A 118 11.67 -10.38 17.50
C GLY A 118 11.15 -10.62 16.08
N ILE A 119 11.14 -9.57 15.25
CA ILE A 119 10.75 -9.66 13.83
C ILE A 119 11.73 -10.53 13.04
N ARG A 120 13.04 -10.35 13.22
CA ARG A 120 14.06 -11.20 12.59
C ARG A 120 13.79 -12.68 12.91
N ARG A 121 13.64 -13.00 14.19
CA ARG A 121 13.38 -14.37 14.66
C ARG A 121 12.14 -14.95 14.04
N PHE A 122 11.03 -14.20 13.97
CA PHE A 122 9.81 -14.66 13.32
C PHE A 122 10.06 -15.08 11.87
N HIS A 123 10.70 -14.22 11.08
CA HIS A 123 10.95 -14.51 9.66
C HIS A 123 11.97 -15.65 9.46
N GLU A 124 12.89 -15.85 10.40
CA GLU A 124 13.88 -16.93 10.43
C GLU A 124 13.36 -18.28 10.96
N GLN A 125 12.11 -18.36 11.40
CA GLN A 125 11.51 -19.64 11.77
C GLN A 125 11.26 -20.54 10.54
N ASP A 126 11.08 -21.83 10.82
CA ASP A 126 10.62 -22.81 9.84
C ASP A 126 9.36 -22.34 9.13
N ALA A 127 9.29 -22.59 7.81
CA ALA A 127 8.19 -22.15 6.97
C ALA A 127 6.83 -22.67 7.46
N GLU A 128 6.77 -23.87 8.02
CA GLU A 128 5.52 -24.44 8.56
C GLU A 128 4.96 -23.64 9.74
N ILE A 129 5.81 -23.07 10.60
CA ILE A 129 5.36 -22.22 11.71
C ILE A 129 4.82 -20.89 11.16
N LYS A 130 5.54 -20.28 10.21
CA LYS A 130 5.10 -19.01 9.60
C LYS A 130 3.79 -19.15 8.82
N LYS A 131 3.54 -20.32 8.21
CA LYS A 131 2.32 -20.62 7.45
C LYS A 131 1.05 -20.50 8.28
N GLU A 132 1.10 -20.73 9.59
CA GLU A 132 -0.05 -20.55 10.50
C GLU A 132 -0.53 -19.09 10.55
N PHE A 133 0.40 -18.15 10.37
CA PHE A 133 0.12 -16.72 10.31
C PHE A 133 -0.22 -16.25 8.90
N TYR A 134 0.04 -17.06 7.87
CA TYR A 134 -0.14 -16.66 6.48
C TYR A 134 -1.61 -16.33 6.17
N SER A 135 -1.88 -15.09 5.75
CA SER A 135 -3.23 -14.68 5.36
C SER A 135 -3.22 -13.42 4.50
N ARG A 136 -4.11 -13.41 3.50
CA ARG A 136 -4.47 -12.23 2.70
C ARG A 136 -5.67 -11.46 3.28
N ASP A 137 -6.32 -12.00 4.31
CA ASP A 137 -7.48 -11.37 4.95
C ASP A 137 -7.08 -10.02 5.59
N ARG A 138 -7.71 -8.95 5.11
CA ARG A 138 -7.47 -7.59 5.60
C ARG A 138 -7.91 -7.39 7.04
N LEU A 139 -8.91 -8.14 7.50
CA LEU A 139 -9.48 -8.05 8.84
C LEU A 139 -8.68 -8.84 9.89
N LYS A 140 -7.83 -9.78 9.47
CA LYS A 140 -6.98 -10.53 10.39
C LYS A 140 -5.96 -9.59 11.05
N LYS A 141 -6.02 -9.52 12.37
CA LYS A 141 -5.23 -8.64 13.23
C LYS A 141 -3.72 -8.88 13.09
N VAL A 142 -3.29 -10.12 13.28
CA VAL A 142 -1.90 -10.55 13.12
C VAL A 142 -1.81 -11.51 11.93
N LYS A 143 -1.00 -11.16 10.93
CA LYS A 143 -0.87 -11.94 9.71
C LYS A 143 0.49 -11.80 9.05
N TYR A 144 0.88 -12.82 8.34
CA TYR A 144 2.07 -12.87 7.52
C TYR A 144 1.69 -12.96 6.04
N SER A 145 2.39 -12.23 5.18
CA SER A 145 2.26 -12.34 3.72
C SER A 145 3.45 -11.71 3.02
N SER A 146 3.60 -11.97 1.72
CA SER A 146 4.54 -11.28 0.85
C SER A 146 3.76 -10.39 -0.11
N ASN A 147 3.99 -9.08 -0.09
CA ASN A 147 3.34 -8.07 -0.96
C ASN A 147 1.81 -8.02 -0.84
N ILE A 148 1.23 -7.09 -0.08
CA ILE A 148 -0.24 -6.98 0.07
C ILE A 148 -0.99 -6.84 -1.27
N ASP A 149 -0.32 -6.29 -2.26
CA ASP A 149 -0.72 -5.92 -3.62
C ASP A 149 -0.25 -6.91 -4.70
N LEU A 150 0.17 -8.13 -4.30
CA LEU A 150 0.83 -9.12 -5.18
C LEU A 150 0.16 -9.31 -6.56
N TYR A 151 -1.17 -9.34 -6.61
CA TYR A 151 -1.94 -9.58 -7.84
C TYR A 151 -2.28 -8.29 -8.62
N HIS A 152 -2.06 -7.12 -8.03
CA HIS A 152 -2.40 -5.83 -8.63
C HIS A 152 -1.17 -5.13 -9.22
N SER A 153 -0.01 -5.34 -8.60
CA SER A 153 1.21 -4.63 -8.94
C SER A 153 1.87 -5.19 -10.20
N SER A 154 2.50 -4.29 -10.96
CA SER A 154 3.27 -4.62 -12.18
C SER A 154 4.44 -5.57 -11.87
N SER A 155 5.05 -5.41 -10.70
CA SER A 155 6.10 -6.26 -10.15
C SER A 155 5.91 -6.41 -8.64
N ALA A 156 6.27 -7.57 -8.11
CA ALA A 156 6.29 -7.84 -6.68
C ALA A 156 7.56 -7.27 -6.05
N ASN A 157 7.49 -6.82 -4.81
CA ASN A 157 8.65 -6.37 -4.06
C ASN A 157 9.42 -7.53 -3.42
N TRP A 158 10.73 -7.38 -3.31
CA TRP A 158 11.65 -8.30 -2.65
C TRP A 158 11.57 -8.21 -1.12
N ARG A 159 10.39 -8.47 -0.55
CA ARG A 159 10.15 -8.45 0.90
C ARG A 159 9.06 -9.42 1.35
N ASP A 160 9.17 -9.76 2.61
CA ASP A 160 8.18 -10.45 3.42
C ASP A 160 7.67 -9.51 4.52
N THR A 161 6.42 -9.68 4.97
CA THR A 161 5.81 -8.77 5.95
C THR A 161 4.99 -9.52 6.99
N LEU A 162 5.30 -9.29 8.27
CA LEU A 162 4.39 -9.52 9.38
C LEU A 162 3.61 -8.23 9.65
N THR A 163 2.29 -8.29 9.64
CA THR A 163 1.40 -7.16 9.92
C THR A 163 0.71 -7.37 11.25
N ILE A 164 0.71 -6.33 12.09
CA ILE A 164 -0.05 -6.25 13.35
C ILE A 164 -0.97 -5.02 13.24
N SER A 165 -2.25 -5.26 13.05
CA SER A 165 -3.27 -4.22 12.88
C SER A 165 -3.97 -3.93 14.20
N LEU A 166 -3.86 -2.70 14.68
CA LEU A 166 -4.55 -2.16 15.86
C LEU A 166 -5.60 -1.12 15.46
N MET A 167 -6.25 -1.37 14.31
CA MET A 167 -7.22 -0.46 13.71
C MET A 167 -8.61 -0.54 14.35
N VAL A 168 -9.00 -1.75 14.79
CA VAL A 168 -10.32 -2.02 15.41
C VAL A 168 -10.20 -2.18 16.93
N SER A 169 -9.10 -2.75 17.40
CA SER A 169 -8.75 -2.88 18.82
C SER A 169 -7.39 -2.24 19.03
N ASP A 170 -7.29 -1.41 20.06
CA ASP A 170 -6.12 -0.62 20.41
C ASP A 170 -4.98 -1.45 21.03
N ARG A 171 -5.23 -2.73 21.31
CA ARG A 171 -4.34 -3.64 22.04
C ARG A 171 -4.13 -4.93 21.26
N VAL A 172 -3.00 -5.58 21.48
CA VAL A 172 -2.74 -6.97 21.05
C VAL A 172 -2.46 -7.80 22.29
N GLU A 173 -3.11 -8.94 22.41
CA GLU A 173 -2.87 -9.86 23.52
C GLU A 173 -1.61 -10.71 23.22
N PRO A 174 -0.84 -11.11 24.24
CA PRO A 174 0.43 -11.83 24.02
C PRO A 174 0.30 -13.14 23.22
N ASP A 175 -0.83 -13.82 23.31
CA ASP A 175 -1.14 -15.07 22.63
C ASP A 175 -1.58 -14.88 21.16
N GLU A 176 -1.92 -13.65 20.75
CA GLU A 176 -2.19 -13.33 19.35
C GLU A 176 -0.90 -13.14 18.52
N LEU A 177 0.22 -12.86 19.19
CA LEU A 177 1.52 -12.69 18.55
C LEU A 177 2.28 -14.02 18.44
N PRO A 178 3.14 -14.20 17.42
CA PRO A 178 4.11 -15.29 17.44
C PRO A 178 4.94 -15.24 18.73
N ALA A 179 5.18 -16.39 19.37
CA ALA A 179 5.86 -16.44 20.68
C ALA A 179 7.24 -15.75 20.69
N VAL A 180 7.95 -15.79 19.55
CA VAL A 180 9.25 -15.12 19.36
C VAL A 180 9.17 -13.60 19.30
N CYS A 181 7.96 -13.04 19.13
CA CYS A 181 7.67 -11.61 19.06
C CYS A 181 7.20 -11.04 20.42
N SER A 182 7.37 -11.73 21.54
CA SER A 182 6.92 -11.22 22.85
C SER A 182 7.53 -9.87 23.24
N SER A 183 8.76 -9.57 22.79
CA SER A 183 9.43 -8.28 22.99
C SER A 183 8.80 -7.11 22.20
N THR A 184 7.94 -7.37 21.22
CA THR A 184 7.37 -6.31 20.37
C THR A 184 6.29 -5.49 21.09
N MET A 185 5.64 -6.05 22.11
CA MET A 185 4.57 -5.38 22.85
C MET A 185 5.06 -4.11 23.55
N GLU A 186 6.24 -4.17 24.20
CA GLU A 186 6.81 -2.99 24.84
C GLU A 186 7.12 -1.90 23.82
N TYR A 187 7.61 -2.26 22.63
CA TYR A 187 7.81 -1.30 21.55
C TYR A 187 6.51 -0.67 21.07
N ILE A 188 5.44 -1.46 20.88
CA ILE A 188 4.11 -0.98 20.48
C ILE A 188 3.59 0.07 21.47
N ASP A 189 3.74 -0.16 22.77
CA ASP A 189 3.32 0.80 23.79
C ASP A 189 4.16 2.09 23.77
N GLN A 190 5.48 1.96 23.67
CA GLN A 190 6.39 3.10 23.68
C GLN A 190 6.26 3.97 22.43
N VAL A 191 6.15 3.36 21.25
CA VAL A 191 6.00 4.10 19.98
C VAL A 191 4.62 4.74 19.85
N THR A 192 3.59 4.17 20.49
CA THR A 192 2.27 4.81 20.58
C THR A 192 2.35 6.13 21.36
N LYS A 193 3.02 6.13 22.52
CA LYS A 193 3.23 7.35 23.33
C LYS A 193 4.08 8.38 22.58
N LEU A 194 5.12 7.92 21.88
CA LEU A 194 5.93 8.79 21.04
C LEU A 194 5.11 9.42 19.90
N GLY A 195 4.23 8.64 19.26
CA GLY A 195 3.33 9.15 18.22
C GLY A 195 2.43 10.27 18.74
N GLU A 196 1.80 10.09 19.89
CA GLU A 196 1.00 11.16 20.52
C GLU A 196 1.83 12.42 20.82
N LEU A 197 3.06 12.27 21.32
CA LEU A 197 3.97 13.40 21.52
C LEU A 197 4.30 14.11 20.20
N LEU A 198 4.64 13.36 19.15
CA LEU A 198 4.95 13.93 17.84
C LEU A 198 3.76 14.65 17.23
N PHE A 199 2.53 14.15 17.38
CA PHE A 199 1.33 14.87 16.96
C PHE A 199 1.16 16.20 17.69
N LYS A 200 1.46 16.27 18.99
CA LYS A 200 1.42 17.53 19.75
C LYS A 200 2.44 18.54 19.24
N LEU A 201 3.67 18.08 18.99
CA LEU A 201 4.75 18.91 18.45
C LEU A 201 4.43 19.39 17.03
N LEU A 202 3.88 18.53 16.17
CA LEU A 202 3.49 18.90 14.81
C LEU A 202 2.28 19.84 14.78
N ALA A 203 1.37 19.76 15.75
CA ALA A 203 0.31 20.75 15.91
C ALA A 203 0.88 22.13 16.25
N GLU A 204 1.85 22.21 17.17
CA GLU A 204 2.57 23.46 17.47
C GLU A 204 3.35 23.99 16.25
N ALA A 205 3.96 23.10 15.48
CA ALA A 205 4.69 23.44 14.26
C ALA A 205 3.78 24.04 13.17
N LEU A 206 2.47 23.78 13.23
CA LEU A 206 1.42 24.41 12.43
C LEU A 206 0.81 25.67 13.07
N GLY A 207 1.26 26.07 14.26
CA GLY A 207 0.68 27.18 15.02
C GLY A 207 -0.66 26.84 15.68
N LEU A 208 -1.00 25.55 15.80
CA LEU A 208 -2.22 25.08 16.44
C LEU A 208 -2.01 24.81 17.94
N LYS A 209 -3.11 24.57 18.66
CA LYS A 209 -3.03 24.02 20.02
C LYS A 209 -2.45 22.61 20.00
N GLN A 210 -1.65 22.26 21.00
CA GLN A 210 -0.94 20.97 21.07
C GLN A 210 -1.90 19.78 20.92
N GLU A 211 -3.07 19.86 21.54
CA GLU A 211 -4.05 18.77 21.59
C GLU A 211 -4.82 18.60 20.27
N ARG A 212 -4.75 19.58 19.35
CA ARG A 212 -5.67 19.67 18.20
C ARG A 212 -5.68 18.41 17.33
N LEU A 213 -4.51 17.90 16.95
CA LEU A 213 -4.40 16.70 16.10
C LEU A 213 -4.81 15.43 16.85
N VAL A 214 -4.57 15.37 18.16
CA VAL A 214 -4.99 14.24 19.00
C VAL A 214 -6.51 14.23 19.17
N GLU A 215 -7.14 15.38 19.39
CA GLU A 215 -8.61 15.54 19.44
C GLU A 215 -9.27 15.22 18.08
N MET A 216 -8.54 15.45 16.99
CA MET A 216 -8.93 14.99 15.66
C MET A 216 -8.80 13.47 15.47
N GLY A 217 -8.27 12.73 16.44
CA GLY A 217 -8.10 11.28 16.36
C GLY A 217 -6.98 10.86 15.40
N CYS A 218 -6.08 11.77 15.02
CA CYS A 218 -4.97 11.46 14.10
C CYS A 218 -3.97 10.46 14.72
N ALA A 219 -3.85 10.43 16.04
CA ALA A 219 -3.01 9.49 16.79
C ALA A 219 -3.66 8.11 17.03
N GLU A 220 -4.90 7.93 16.57
CA GLU A 220 -5.64 6.68 16.69
C GLU A 220 -5.45 5.81 15.44
N GLY A 221 -5.90 4.54 15.50
CA GLY A 221 -5.82 3.62 14.37
C GLY A 221 -4.39 3.35 13.90
N ARG A 222 -3.77 2.33 14.48
CA ARG A 222 -2.35 2.00 14.24
C ARG A 222 -2.22 0.71 13.45
N THR A 223 -1.32 0.68 12.48
CA THR A 223 -0.91 -0.56 11.81
C THR A 223 0.60 -0.66 11.80
N PHE A 224 1.12 -1.79 12.26
CA PHE A 224 2.53 -2.11 12.19
C PHE A 224 2.77 -3.02 11.00
N VAL A 225 3.69 -2.62 10.12
CA VAL A 225 4.25 -3.50 9.08
C VAL A 225 5.70 -3.77 9.40
N CYS A 226 5.99 -5.02 9.68
CA CYS A 226 7.29 -5.51 10.07
C CYS A 226 7.88 -6.22 8.85
N HIS A 227 8.75 -5.52 8.14
CA HIS A 227 9.32 -5.98 6.89
C HIS A 227 10.63 -6.72 7.09
N TYR A 228 10.78 -7.79 6.31
CA TYR A 228 11.98 -8.58 6.19
C TYR A 228 12.40 -8.58 4.72
N TYR A 229 13.61 -8.07 4.46
CA TYR A 229 14.19 -7.96 3.12
C TYR A 229 15.39 -8.90 3.04
N PRO A 230 15.24 -10.11 2.48
CA PRO A 230 16.36 -11.02 2.28
C PRO A 230 17.43 -10.42 1.36
N ALA A 231 18.64 -10.98 1.40
CA ALA A 231 19.64 -10.72 0.37
C ALA A 231 19.06 -11.04 -1.04
N CYS A 232 19.27 -10.15 -1.99
CA CYS A 232 18.80 -10.29 -3.37
C CYS A 232 19.98 -10.62 -4.30
N PRO A 233 19.89 -11.66 -5.13
CA PRO A 233 20.97 -12.00 -6.08
C PRO A 233 21.07 -11.00 -7.26
N GLU A 234 19.98 -10.33 -7.62
CA GLU A 234 19.89 -9.38 -8.74
C GLU A 234 19.19 -8.07 -8.27
N PRO A 235 19.78 -7.33 -7.31
CA PRO A 235 19.13 -6.20 -6.63
C PRO A 235 18.79 -5.03 -7.57
N GLU A 236 19.48 -4.88 -8.69
CA GLU A 236 19.22 -3.85 -9.70
C GLU A 236 17.89 -4.06 -10.45
N LEU A 237 17.39 -5.30 -10.48
CA LEU A 237 16.17 -5.67 -11.21
C LEU A 237 14.89 -5.50 -10.38
N THR A 238 15.00 -5.31 -9.06
CA THR A 238 13.84 -5.28 -8.15
C THR A 238 13.99 -4.22 -7.06
N LEU A 239 12.95 -4.02 -6.26
CA LEU A 239 12.96 -3.15 -5.09
C LEU A 239 12.52 -3.95 -3.87
N GLY A 240 13.05 -3.60 -2.70
CA GLY A 240 12.48 -4.05 -1.44
C GLY A 240 11.08 -3.45 -1.23
N THR A 241 10.85 -2.21 -1.67
CA THR A 241 9.53 -1.57 -1.68
C THR A 241 9.48 -0.55 -2.81
N SER A 242 8.48 -0.65 -3.67
CA SER A 242 8.22 0.27 -4.79
C SER A 242 8.06 1.71 -4.32
N LYS A 243 8.25 2.65 -5.25
CA LYS A 243 8.01 4.08 -4.98
C LYS A 243 6.54 4.31 -4.63
N HIS A 244 6.29 5.02 -3.54
CA HIS A 244 4.95 5.35 -3.05
C HIS A 244 4.99 6.52 -2.06
N THR A 245 3.83 7.07 -1.74
CA THR A 245 3.58 7.86 -0.54
C THR A 245 2.79 7.03 0.46
N ASP A 246 2.81 7.41 1.74
CA ASP A 246 2.08 6.70 2.78
C ASP A 246 0.65 7.25 2.92
N PRO A 247 -0.39 6.42 2.78
CA PRO A 247 -1.79 6.85 2.96
C PRO A 247 -2.17 6.89 4.45
N CYS A 248 -1.37 7.61 5.24
CA CYS A 248 -1.53 7.76 6.69
C CYS A 248 -1.36 9.23 7.11
N PHE A 249 -1.50 9.54 8.40
CA PHE A 249 -1.12 10.84 8.93
C PHE A 249 0.40 10.89 9.18
N LEU A 250 0.90 9.91 9.92
CA LEU A 250 2.30 9.88 10.33
C LEU A 250 2.80 8.44 10.31
N THR A 251 4.01 8.26 9.82
CA THR A 251 4.75 7.00 9.90
C THR A 251 5.91 7.17 10.87
N ILE A 252 6.07 6.20 11.77
CA ILE A 252 7.27 6.05 12.62
C ILE A 252 7.96 4.75 12.23
N LEU A 253 9.16 4.87 11.66
CA LEU A 253 9.93 3.76 11.13
C LEU A 253 11.17 3.49 11.99
N LEU A 254 11.22 2.28 12.54
CA LEU A 254 12.43 1.67 13.08
C LEU A 254 13.10 0.83 11.98
N GLN A 255 14.41 1.00 11.79
CA GLN A 255 15.18 0.24 10.81
C GLN A 255 16.51 -0.24 11.41
N ASP A 256 17.08 -1.28 10.82
CA ASP A 256 18.44 -1.70 11.15
C ASP A 256 19.52 -0.82 10.48
N GLN A 257 20.78 -1.23 10.64
CA GLN A 257 21.94 -0.50 10.14
C GLN A 257 22.33 -0.81 8.68
N ILE A 258 21.55 -1.62 7.94
CA ILE A 258 21.85 -1.95 6.53
C ILE A 258 21.43 -0.80 5.59
N GLY A 259 20.39 -0.05 5.96
CA GLY A 259 19.88 1.06 5.16
C GLY A 259 19.08 0.60 3.95
N GLY A 260 18.97 1.43 2.91
CA GLY A 260 18.23 1.13 1.68
C GLY A 260 16.91 1.89 1.53
N LEU A 261 16.44 2.60 2.55
CA LEU A 261 15.36 3.58 2.40
C LEU A 261 15.87 4.78 1.60
N GLN A 262 15.10 5.18 0.59
CA GLN A 262 15.35 6.38 -0.20
C GLN A 262 14.10 7.25 -0.24
N VAL A 263 14.27 8.56 -0.08
CA VAL A 263 13.19 9.56 -0.22
C VAL A 263 13.44 10.41 -1.47
N LEU A 264 12.38 10.71 -2.22
CA LEU A 264 12.44 11.60 -3.35
C LEU A 264 12.28 13.05 -2.87
N ASN A 265 13.34 13.84 -3.01
CA ASN A 265 13.29 15.26 -2.72
C ASN A 265 13.92 16.05 -3.87
N ASN A 266 13.24 17.11 -4.33
CA ASN A 266 13.68 17.94 -5.46
C ASN A 266 14.11 17.11 -6.69
N ASN A 267 13.32 16.08 -7.04
CA ASN A 267 13.57 15.14 -8.14
C ASN A 267 14.86 14.29 -8.02
N HIS A 268 15.43 14.21 -6.82
CA HIS A 268 16.57 13.37 -6.51
C HIS A 268 16.21 12.36 -5.41
N TRP A 269 16.59 11.10 -5.64
CA TRP A 269 16.55 10.09 -4.59
C TRP A 269 17.68 10.35 -3.59
N ILE A 270 17.31 10.50 -2.32
CA ILE A 270 18.22 10.71 -1.20
C ILE A 270 18.21 9.46 -0.33
N ASP A 271 19.38 8.89 -0.07
CA ASP A 271 19.53 7.79 0.88
C ASP A 271 19.30 8.29 2.31
N VAL A 272 18.43 7.61 3.04
CA VAL A 272 18.25 7.82 4.48
C VAL A 272 19.26 6.96 5.22
N GLN A 273 20.39 7.57 5.61
CA GLN A 273 21.47 6.87 6.32
C GLN A 273 21.01 6.47 7.73
N PRO A 274 21.01 5.18 8.10
CA PRO A 274 20.55 4.75 9.42
C PRO A 274 21.44 5.31 10.53
N LEU A 275 20.82 6.03 11.47
CA LEU A 275 21.49 6.46 12.69
C LEU A 275 21.12 5.54 13.86
N ALA A 276 22.13 5.08 14.61
CA ALA A 276 21.91 4.16 15.72
C ALA A 276 21.01 4.79 16.79
N GLY A 277 19.97 4.07 17.21
CA GLY A 277 19.01 4.56 18.20
C GLY A 277 18.10 5.68 17.70
N SER A 278 18.02 5.90 16.38
CA SER A 278 17.09 6.86 15.77
C SER A 278 15.84 6.19 15.26
N LEU A 279 14.80 7.00 15.06
CA LEU A 279 13.59 6.63 14.32
C LEU A 279 13.42 7.57 13.14
N VAL A 280 13.04 7.04 11.99
CA VAL A 280 12.66 7.86 10.83
C VAL A 280 11.18 8.19 10.94
N ILE A 281 10.84 9.46 10.77
CA ILE A 281 9.48 9.96 10.77
C ILE A 281 9.18 10.48 9.37
N ASN A 282 7.98 10.19 8.86
CA ASN A 282 7.49 10.85 7.67
C ASN A 282 6.02 11.22 7.75
N ILE A 283 5.72 12.34 7.11
CA ILE A 283 4.37 12.85 6.91
C ILE A 283 3.71 12.01 5.81
N GLY A 284 2.47 11.60 6.04
CA GLY A 284 1.68 10.88 5.05
C GLY A 284 0.60 11.75 4.39
N ASP A 285 -0.09 11.17 3.41
CA ASP A 285 -1.07 11.85 2.56
C ASP A 285 -2.22 12.45 3.38
N LEU A 286 -2.70 11.75 4.41
CA LEU A 286 -3.78 12.24 5.25
C LEU A 286 -3.35 13.51 6.01
N PHE A 287 -2.10 13.58 6.45
CA PHE A 287 -1.58 14.75 7.15
C PHE A 287 -1.39 15.91 6.18
N GLN A 288 -0.79 15.67 5.01
CA GLN A 288 -0.66 16.69 3.98
C GLN A 288 -2.02 17.34 3.67
N ILE A 289 -3.07 16.53 3.49
CA ILE A 289 -4.42 17.03 3.23
C ILE A 289 -4.96 17.89 4.40
N ILE A 290 -4.95 17.39 5.64
CA ILE A 290 -5.51 18.17 6.77
C ILE A 290 -4.69 19.43 7.06
N SER A 291 -3.40 19.44 6.70
CA SER A 291 -2.54 20.61 6.81
C SER A 291 -2.71 21.60 5.64
N ASN A 292 -3.56 21.29 4.66
CA ASN A 292 -3.76 22.07 3.44
C ASN A 292 -2.45 22.32 2.65
N ASP A 293 -1.67 21.26 2.43
CA ASP A 293 -0.33 21.31 1.80
C ASP A 293 0.76 22.07 2.60
N GLU A 294 0.48 22.48 3.85
CA GLU A 294 1.53 23.05 4.70
C GLU A 294 2.64 22.04 5.01
N PHE A 295 2.31 20.75 5.19
CA PHE A 295 3.29 19.68 5.31
C PHE A 295 3.22 18.72 4.13
N LYS A 296 4.36 18.14 3.76
CA LYS A 296 4.53 17.38 2.53
C LYS A 296 4.61 15.88 2.79
N SER A 297 3.76 15.10 2.13
CA SER A 297 3.92 13.64 1.95
C SER A 297 4.90 13.39 0.81
N ALA A 298 6.06 12.81 1.11
CA ALA A 298 7.10 12.59 0.13
C ALA A 298 7.11 11.16 -0.41
N GLU A 299 7.29 11.05 -1.74
CA GLU A 299 7.49 9.75 -2.38
C GLU A 299 8.78 9.11 -1.86
N HIS A 300 8.72 7.84 -1.51
CA HIS A 300 9.86 7.10 -0.97
C HIS A 300 9.83 5.65 -1.46
N ARG A 301 10.97 4.96 -1.38
CA ARG A 301 11.15 3.57 -1.81
C ARG A 301 12.20 2.86 -0.95
N VAL A 302 12.28 1.53 -1.07
CA VAL A 302 13.35 0.74 -0.45
C VAL A 302 14.08 -0.05 -1.53
N VAL A 303 15.38 0.19 -1.71
CA VAL A 303 16.19 -0.56 -2.68
C VAL A 303 16.52 -1.97 -2.17
N ALA A 304 16.56 -2.95 -3.07
CA ALA A 304 17.06 -4.28 -2.74
C ALA A 304 18.59 -4.27 -2.60
N ASN A 305 19.14 -5.22 -1.84
CA ASN A 305 20.57 -5.29 -1.56
C ASN A 305 21.08 -6.73 -1.61
N GLN A 306 22.33 -6.95 -2.02
CA GLN A 306 22.99 -8.26 -1.95
C GLN A 306 23.34 -8.66 -0.51
N VAL A 307 23.39 -7.70 0.41
CA VAL A 307 23.60 -7.92 1.84
C VAL A 307 22.26 -7.89 2.56
N GLY A 308 22.02 -8.88 3.41
CA GLY A 308 20.79 -9.00 4.18
C GLY A 308 20.88 -10.06 5.28
N PRO A 309 19.77 -10.30 5.99
CA PRO A 309 18.48 -9.65 5.78
C PRO A 309 18.42 -8.27 6.46
N ARG A 310 17.86 -7.28 5.74
CA ARG A 310 17.46 -5.99 6.31
C ARG A 310 16.11 -6.16 7.01
N ILE A 311 15.97 -5.57 8.19
CA ILE A 311 14.74 -5.56 8.98
C ILE A 311 14.28 -4.12 9.20
N SER A 312 12.97 -3.88 9.08
CA SER A 312 12.39 -2.62 9.53
C SER A 312 10.96 -2.80 10.02
N THR A 313 10.53 -1.95 10.93
CA THR A 313 9.12 -1.86 11.35
C THR A 313 8.61 -0.44 11.20
N ALA A 314 7.58 -0.26 10.37
CA ALA A 314 6.84 0.99 10.29
C ALA A 314 5.55 0.89 11.11
N CYS A 315 5.28 1.92 11.91
CA CYS A 315 4.01 2.17 12.58
C CYS A 315 3.28 3.30 11.87
N PHE A 316 2.16 2.98 11.23
CA PHE A 316 1.30 3.95 10.56
C PHE A 316 0.17 4.41 11.47
N PHE A 317 0.00 5.71 11.61
CA PHE A 317 -1.14 6.35 12.27
C PHE A 317 -2.15 6.79 11.23
N THR A 318 -3.35 6.22 11.24
CA THR A 318 -4.33 6.40 10.14
C THR A 318 -5.71 6.87 10.63
N GLY A 319 -5.91 6.97 11.94
CA GLY A 319 -7.16 7.40 12.56
C GLY A 319 -8.23 6.30 12.67
N ILE A 320 -9.33 6.63 13.33
CA ILE A 320 -10.40 5.70 13.74
C ILE A 320 -11.14 5.06 12.55
N VAL A 321 -11.32 3.74 12.56
CA VAL A 321 -12.09 3.02 11.52
C VAL A 321 -13.59 3.22 11.65
N ALA A 322 -14.11 3.04 12.86
CA ALA A 322 -15.54 3.10 13.14
C ALA A 322 -15.79 3.90 14.44
N PRO A 323 -16.74 4.85 14.43
CA PRO A 323 -17.54 5.28 13.29
C PRO A 323 -16.70 6.00 12.22
N PRO A 324 -17.12 5.98 10.93
CA PRO A 324 -16.43 6.72 9.88
C PRO A 324 -16.33 8.21 10.24
N LYS A 325 -15.14 8.78 10.09
CA LYS A 325 -14.85 10.19 10.36
C LYS A 325 -14.48 10.90 9.07
N MET A 326 -15.03 12.10 8.90
CA MET A 326 -14.62 13.03 7.84
C MET A 326 -13.37 13.78 8.29
N TYR A 327 -12.41 13.87 7.39
CA TYR A 327 -11.21 14.69 7.51
C TYR A 327 -11.18 15.68 6.36
N GLY A 328 -10.56 16.83 6.58
CA GLY A 328 -10.38 17.88 5.59
C GLY A 328 -9.38 18.90 6.10
N PRO A 329 -9.07 19.94 5.32
CA PRO A 329 -8.20 21.02 5.77
C PRO A 329 -8.65 21.57 7.13
N ILE A 330 -7.71 21.70 8.06
CA ILE A 330 -7.98 22.22 9.41
C ILE A 330 -8.45 23.67 9.28
N GLU A 331 -9.64 23.96 9.81
CA GLU A 331 -10.29 25.27 9.68
C GLU A 331 -9.38 26.42 10.13
N GLU A 332 -8.59 26.21 11.18
CA GLU A 332 -7.65 27.20 11.73
C GLU A 332 -6.49 27.55 10.78
N LEU A 333 -6.20 26.71 9.78
CA LEU A 333 -5.16 26.95 8.76
C LEU A 333 -5.72 27.62 7.49
N ILE A 334 -7.04 27.73 7.38
CA ILE A 334 -7.71 28.30 6.23
C ILE A 334 -7.88 29.82 6.38
N THR A 335 -7.43 30.55 5.38
CA THR A 335 -7.52 32.02 5.30
C THR A 335 -7.93 32.46 3.89
N GLU A 336 -8.14 33.77 3.68
CA GLU A 336 -8.39 34.28 2.31
C GLU A 336 -7.17 34.06 1.41
N GLU A 337 -5.97 34.14 1.96
CA GLU A 337 -4.70 33.91 1.26
C GLU A 337 -4.33 32.42 1.13
N ASN A 338 -4.87 31.55 2.00
CA ASN A 338 -4.71 30.10 1.98
C ASN A 338 -6.09 29.39 1.95
N PRO A 339 -6.81 29.41 0.82
CA PRO A 339 -8.11 28.75 0.70
C PRO A 339 -7.96 27.23 0.75
N PRO A 340 -9.04 26.48 1.07
CA PRO A 340 -8.99 25.03 1.13
C PRO A 340 -8.71 24.45 -0.26
N ILE A 341 -7.66 23.63 -0.36
CA ILE A 341 -7.22 22.95 -1.58
C ILE A 341 -7.98 21.61 -1.75
N TYR A 342 -8.42 21.04 -0.63
CA TYR A 342 -9.02 19.71 -0.56
C TYR A 342 -10.46 19.75 -0.06
N GLU A 343 -11.28 18.86 -0.61
CA GLU A 343 -12.61 18.55 -0.09
C GLU A 343 -12.50 17.61 1.13
N GLU A 344 -13.57 17.56 1.94
CA GLU A 344 -13.65 16.59 3.02
C GLU A 344 -13.72 15.15 2.47
N PHE A 345 -13.10 14.22 3.18
CA PHE A 345 -12.98 12.82 2.78
C PHE A 345 -13.05 11.88 4.00
N THR A 346 -13.41 10.62 3.77
CA THR A 346 -13.20 9.55 4.76
C THR A 346 -11.85 8.88 4.53
N ARG A 347 -11.21 8.37 5.59
CA ARG A 347 -9.95 7.61 5.46
C ARG A 347 -10.04 6.51 4.39
N ASP A 348 -11.16 5.78 4.34
CA ASP A 348 -11.36 4.68 3.39
C ASP A 348 -11.29 5.16 1.93
N GLN A 349 -11.76 6.38 1.63
CA GLN A 349 -11.65 6.93 0.28
C GLN A 349 -10.20 7.16 -0.15
N ILE A 350 -9.28 7.51 0.77
CA ILE A 350 -7.86 7.69 0.46
C ILE A 350 -7.14 6.35 0.38
N LEU A 351 -7.40 5.46 1.34
CA LEU A 351 -6.82 4.12 1.34
C LEU A 351 -7.24 3.32 0.09
N ASP A 352 -8.49 3.43 -0.35
CA ASP A 352 -8.94 2.78 -1.58
C ASP A 352 -8.29 3.41 -2.81
N ARG A 353 -8.18 4.75 -2.89
CA ARG A 353 -7.47 5.42 -4.01
C ARG A 353 -6.02 4.99 -4.12
N SER A 354 -5.31 4.83 -3.00
CA SER A 354 -3.92 4.34 -2.99
C SER A 354 -3.79 2.85 -3.36
N ASN A 355 -4.85 2.05 -3.17
CA ASN A 355 -4.91 0.64 -3.55
C ASN A 355 -5.47 0.40 -4.97
N ILE A 356 -6.09 1.41 -5.58
CA ILE A 356 -6.60 1.37 -6.95
C ILE A 356 -5.46 1.77 -7.90
N GLN A 357 -4.43 0.93 -7.99
CA GLN A 357 -3.85 0.65 -9.31
C GLN A 357 -4.71 -0.47 -9.89
N VAL A 358 -5.81 -0.11 -10.57
CA VAL A 358 -6.41 -1.08 -11.49
C VAL A 358 -5.33 -1.33 -12.54
N PRO A 359 -4.83 -2.57 -12.73
CA PRO A 359 -3.96 -2.82 -13.85
C PRO A 359 -4.70 -2.38 -15.11
N THR A 360 -4.11 -1.46 -15.86
CA THR A 360 -4.62 -1.15 -17.19
C THR A 360 -4.30 -2.36 -18.05
N ILE A 361 -5.24 -3.29 -18.18
CA ILE A 361 -5.09 -4.43 -19.06
C ILE A 361 -5.33 -3.93 -20.48
N ASP A 362 -4.26 -3.80 -21.26
CA ASP A 362 -4.36 -3.51 -22.70
C ASP A 362 -4.87 -4.76 -23.43
N LEU A 363 -6.18 -4.80 -23.70
CA LEU A 363 -6.83 -5.90 -24.41
C LEU A 363 -6.68 -5.79 -25.94
N ARG A 364 -5.94 -4.81 -26.47
CA ARG A 364 -5.72 -4.68 -27.92
C ARG A 364 -4.94 -5.88 -28.43
N GLY A 365 -5.60 -6.72 -29.23
CA GLY A 365 -5.02 -7.90 -29.86
C GLY A 365 -5.31 -9.23 -29.15
N VAL A 366 -6.03 -9.23 -28.02
CA VAL A 366 -6.56 -10.46 -27.42
C VAL A 366 -7.70 -10.98 -28.32
N LYS A 367 -7.42 -12.03 -29.11
CA LYS A 367 -8.47 -12.72 -29.86
C LYS A 367 -9.33 -13.53 -28.89
N ALA A 368 -10.64 -13.43 -29.05
CA ALA A 368 -11.61 -14.24 -28.33
C ALA A 368 -11.52 -15.71 -28.79
N ASP A 369 -10.52 -16.44 -28.29
CA ASP A 369 -10.48 -17.90 -28.36
C ASP A 369 -10.94 -18.52 -27.04
N HIS A 370 -11.28 -19.81 -27.10
CA HIS A 370 -12.04 -20.58 -26.10
C HIS A 370 -11.45 -20.69 -24.68
N ASP A 371 -10.40 -19.94 -24.33
CA ASP A 371 -9.74 -20.00 -23.02
C ASP A 371 -9.86 -18.68 -22.24
N LEU A 372 -11.09 -18.21 -22.06
CA LEU A 372 -11.43 -17.04 -21.23
C LEU A 372 -11.43 -17.36 -19.72
N SER A 373 -11.39 -18.63 -19.34
CA SER A 373 -11.50 -19.06 -17.93
C SER A 373 -10.34 -18.55 -17.09
N SER A 374 -9.11 -18.58 -17.61
CA SER A 374 -7.91 -18.10 -16.94
C SER A 374 -7.91 -16.58 -16.74
N THR A 375 -8.37 -15.82 -17.73
CA THR A 375 -8.53 -14.36 -17.64
C THR A 375 -9.63 -13.95 -16.66
N ILE A 376 -10.75 -14.67 -16.65
CA ILE A 376 -11.86 -14.44 -15.70
C ILE A 376 -11.42 -14.79 -14.28
N GLU A 377 -10.75 -15.91 -14.08
CA GLU A 377 -10.23 -16.34 -12.77
C GLU A 377 -9.18 -15.35 -12.24
N TYR A 378 -8.36 -14.76 -13.11
CA TYR A 378 -7.45 -13.68 -12.72
C TYR A 378 -8.18 -12.41 -12.30
N ILE A 379 -9.15 -11.94 -13.10
CA ILE A 379 -9.99 -10.79 -12.74
C ILE A 379 -10.67 -11.06 -11.39
N ASP A 380 -11.20 -12.27 -11.18
CA ASP A 380 -11.85 -12.69 -9.95
C ASP A 380 -10.93 -12.63 -8.71
N GLN A 381 -9.68 -13.09 -8.87
CA GLN A 381 -8.65 -13.06 -7.82
C GLN A 381 -8.18 -11.63 -7.51
N VAL A 382 -8.12 -10.77 -8.53
CA VAL A 382 -7.72 -9.36 -8.41
C VAL A 382 -8.85 -8.54 -7.77
N THR A 383 -10.10 -8.71 -8.18
CA THR A 383 -11.20 -7.85 -7.70
C THR A 383 -12.03 -8.48 -6.59
N HIS A 384 -11.71 -9.69 -6.15
CA HIS A 384 -12.51 -10.50 -5.23
C HIS A 384 -13.98 -10.70 -5.68
N LEU A 385 -14.22 -10.68 -6.99
CA LEU A 385 -15.58 -10.77 -7.55
C LEU A 385 -16.24 -12.10 -7.14
N GLY A 386 -15.50 -13.18 -6.96
CA GLY A 386 -16.02 -14.52 -6.67
C GLY A 386 -16.59 -14.61 -5.27
N LYS A 387 -15.95 -13.94 -4.30
CA LYS A 387 -16.49 -13.76 -2.95
C LYS A 387 -17.77 -12.92 -2.99
N LEU A 388 -17.79 -11.87 -3.81
CA LEU A 388 -18.97 -11.03 -4.03
C LEU A 388 -20.11 -11.85 -4.69
N PHE A 389 -19.80 -12.72 -5.65
CA PHE A 389 -20.73 -13.62 -6.32
C PHE A 389 -21.26 -14.72 -5.40
N GLU A 390 -20.42 -15.31 -4.55
CA GLU A 390 -20.83 -16.27 -3.52
C GLU A 390 -21.77 -15.63 -2.50
N LEU A 391 -21.39 -14.46 -1.96
CA LEU A 391 -22.23 -13.70 -1.03
C LEU A 391 -23.55 -13.24 -1.69
N LEU A 392 -23.52 -12.84 -2.97
CA LEU A 392 -24.73 -12.53 -3.74
C LEU A 392 -25.59 -13.76 -4.00
N ALA A 393 -24.99 -14.91 -4.32
CA ALA A 393 -25.70 -16.15 -4.56
C ALA A 393 -26.37 -16.67 -3.28
N GLU A 394 -25.67 -16.56 -2.15
CA GLU A 394 -26.18 -16.92 -0.83
C GLU A 394 -27.30 -15.97 -0.37
N ALA A 395 -27.11 -14.66 -0.54
CA ALA A 395 -28.14 -13.65 -0.26
C ALA A 395 -29.38 -13.78 -1.18
N LEU A 396 -29.24 -14.39 -2.36
CA LEU A 396 -30.30 -14.60 -3.34
C LEU A 396 -30.83 -16.04 -3.38
N GLY A 397 -30.32 -16.95 -2.55
CA GLY A 397 -30.76 -18.35 -2.46
C GLY A 397 -30.49 -19.19 -3.72
N LEU A 398 -29.43 -18.86 -4.47
CA LEU A 398 -29.03 -19.57 -5.70
C LEU A 398 -28.05 -20.71 -5.40
N LYS A 399 -28.13 -21.82 -6.15
CA LYS A 399 -27.16 -22.93 -6.07
C LYS A 399 -25.89 -22.60 -6.87
N GLN A 400 -24.74 -23.06 -6.39
CA GLN A 400 -23.41 -22.80 -6.96
C GLN A 400 -23.30 -23.18 -8.46
N ASP A 401 -23.98 -24.26 -8.87
CA ASP A 401 -24.02 -24.76 -10.25
C ASP A 401 -24.67 -23.79 -11.26
N HIS A 402 -25.44 -22.79 -10.81
CA HIS A 402 -26.07 -21.80 -11.69
C HIS A 402 -25.09 -20.71 -12.14
N LEU A 403 -23.96 -20.53 -11.45
CA LEU A 403 -22.97 -19.48 -11.71
C LEU A 403 -22.10 -19.79 -12.95
N VAL A 404 -21.87 -21.08 -13.26
CA VAL A 404 -21.04 -21.54 -14.41
C VAL A 404 -21.68 -21.18 -15.77
N SER A 405 -22.98 -20.89 -15.81
CA SER A 405 -23.72 -20.63 -17.06
C SER A 405 -23.67 -19.18 -17.58
N MET A 406 -22.98 -18.26 -16.90
CA MET A 406 -22.93 -16.83 -17.25
C MET A 406 -21.99 -16.47 -18.42
N GLY A 407 -21.62 -17.43 -19.27
CA GLY A 407 -20.80 -17.22 -20.46
C GLY A 407 -21.57 -16.63 -21.65
N CYS A 408 -21.26 -15.37 -21.99
CA CYS A 408 -21.52 -14.63 -23.25
C CYS A 408 -22.72 -15.06 -24.13
N ALA A 409 -23.83 -14.30 -24.07
CA ALA A 409 -24.80 -14.21 -25.15
C ALA A 409 -24.75 -12.82 -25.81
N LYS A 410 -24.65 -12.80 -27.15
CA LYS A 410 -24.49 -11.65 -28.08
C LYS A 410 -25.33 -10.41 -27.70
N GLY A 411 -24.67 -9.30 -27.33
CA GLY A 411 -25.29 -8.00 -27.02
C GLY A 411 -25.49 -7.08 -28.24
N ARG A 412 -26.39 -6.10 -28.12
CA ARG A 412 -26.62 -4.99 -29.07
C ARG A 412 -25.99 -3.70 -28.51
N THR A 413 -25.34 -2.91 -29.36
CA THR A 413 -24.70 -1.62 -29.02
C THR A 413 -25.68 -0.47 -29.20
N PHE A 414 -25.68 0.51 -28.29
CA PHE A 414 -26.41 1.78 -28.44
C PHE A 414 -25.46 2.97 -28.29
N VAL A 415 -25.59 3.95 -29.19
CA VAL A 415 -24.78 5.20 -29.18
C VAL A 415 -25.62 6.33 -28.60
N CYS A 416 -25.12 6.99 -27.55
CA CYS A 416 -25.79 8.15 -26.98
C CYS A 416 -25.46 9.42 -27.81
N HIS A 417 -26.48 10.08 -28.35
CA HIS A 417 -26.36 11.43 -28.88
C HIS A 417 -26.94 12.36 -27.83
N HIS A 418 -26.14 13.04 -26.99
CA HIS A 418 -26.46 14.31 -26.32
C HIS A 418 -25.25 14.73 -25.44
N TYR A 419 -24.19 15.24 -26.06
CA TYR A 419 -23.18 16.08 -25.41
C TYR A 419 -22.62 17.06 -26.47
N PRO A 420 -22.75 18.38 -26.30
CA PRO A 420 -22.16 19.34 -27.21
C PRO A 420 -20.74 19.69 -26.72
N ALA A 421 -19.73 18.98 -27.20
CA ALA A 421 -18.33 19.41 -27.11
C ALA A 421 -17.53 18.81 -28.29
N PRO A 422 -16.92 19.63 -29.16
CA PRO A 422 -16.23 19.14 -30.34
C PRO A 422 -14.78 18.82 -29.99
N ALA A 423 -14.52 17.64 -29.39
CA ALA A 423 -13.20 16.97 -29.38
C ALA A 423 -13.15 15.64 -28.59
N CYS A 424 -14.24 15.21 -27.92
CA CYS A 424 -14.23 13.96 -27.15
C CYS A 424 -14.87 12.79 -27.94
N PRO A 425 -14.28 11.58 -27.93
CA PRO A 425 -14.93 10.36 -28.43
C PRO A 425 -16.25 10.13 -27.69
N LYS A 426 -17.33 9.82 -28.42
CA LYS A 426 -18.65 9.59 -27.81
C LYS A 426 -18.63 8.26 -27.03
N PRO A 427 -19.14 8.20 -25.79
CA PRO A 427 -19.28 6.96 -25.05
C PRO A 427 -20.28 6.02 -25.73
N GLU A 428 -19.96 4.73 -25.79
CA GLU A 428 -20.87 3.67 -26.24
C GLU A 428 -21.33 2.82 -25.05
N MET A 429 -22.62 2.47 -25.03
CA MET A 429 -23.17 1.60 -23.98
C MET A 429 -23.50 0.23 -24.56
N THR A 430 -23.02 -0.81 -23.89
CA THR A 430 -23.30 -2.21 -24.28
C THR A 430 -24.10 -2.89 -23.18
N LEU A 431 -25.24 -3.47 -23.56
CA LEU A 431 -26.16 -4.17 -22.67
C LEU A 431 -26.08 -5.68 -22.90
N GLY A 432 -25.74 -6.44 -21.85
CA GLY A 432 -25.84 -7.89 -21.83
C GLY A 432 -27.01 -8.33 -20.95
N THR A 433 -27.84 -9.26 -21.43
CA THR A 433 -28.99 -9.78 -20.67
C THR A 433 -28.99 -11.31 -20.62
N SER A 434 -29.32 -11.87 -19.46
CA SER A 434 -29.65 -13.29 -19.31
C SER A 434 -31.13 -13.50 -19.64
N LYS A 435 -31.45 -14.45 -20.53
CA LYS A 435 -32.84 -14.81 -20.86
C LYS A 435 -33.58 -15.52 -19.72
N HIS A 436 -32.88 -15.96 -18.67
CA HIS A 436 -33.44 -16.83 -17.64
C HIS A 436 -33.58 -16.20 -16.26
N THR A 437 -32.92 -15.07 -15.99
CA THR A 437 -32.84 -14.51 -14.63
C THR A 437 -33.25 -13.04 -14.50
N ASN A 438 -33.71 -12.39 -15.58
CA ASN A 438 -34.02 -10.96 -15.64
C ASN A 438 -32.90 -10.04 -15.10
N LEU A 439 -31.68 -10.57 -14.99
CA LEU A 439 -30.47 -9.86 -14.61
C LEU A 439 -29.72 -9.47 -15.88
N GLY A 440 -29.28 -8.22 -15.91
CA GLY A 440 -28.47 -7.65 -16.98
C GLY A 440 -27.30 -6.86 -16.42
N PHE A 441 -26.33 -6.57 -17.27
CA PHE A 441 -25.20 -5.73 -16.93
C PHE A 441 -25.05 -4.62 -17.97
N LEU A 442 -24.62 -3.46 -17.48
CA LEU A 442 -24.36 -2.27 -18.27
C LEU A 442 -22.87 -1.96 -18.20
N ALA A 443 -22.19 -2.05 -19.33
CA ALA A 443 -20.79 -1.65 -19.47
C ALA A 443 -20.73 -0.30 -20.21
N ILE A 444 -20.00 0.65 -19.64
CA ILE A 444 -19.70 1.94 -20.28
C ILE A 444 -18.37 1.77 -21.00
N VAL A 445 -18.37 1.96 -22.32
CA VAL A 445 -17.21 1.77 -23.18
C VAL A 445 -16.80 3.11 -23.81
N LEU A 446 -15.52 3.46 -23.71
CA LEU A 446 -14.95 4.67 -24.30
C LEU A 446 -13.67 4.29 -25.03
N GLN A 447 -13.59 4.54 -26.34
CA GLN A 447 -12.45 4.15 -27.20
C GLN A 447 -11.97 2.71 -26.96
N ASP A 448 -12.90 1.74 -27.01
CA ASP A 448 -12.63 0.32 -26.82
C ASP A 448 -12.15 -0.08 -25.41
N GLN A 449 -12.29 0.79 -24.41
CA GLN A 449 -12.00 0.50 -23.00
C GLN A 449 -13.28 0.47 -22.14
N ILE A 450 -13.42 -0.52 -21.26
CA ILE A 450 -14.51 -0.56 -20.26
C ILE A 450 -14.11 0.35 -19.10
N VAL A 451 -14.85 1.44 -18.90
CA VAL A 451 -14.57 2.45 -17.87
C VAL A 451 -15.57 2.43 -16.71
N GLY A 452 -16.56 1.52 -16.75
CA GLY A 452 -17.52 1.32 -15.67
C GLY A 452 -18.43 0.12 -15.92
N LEU A 453 -18.84 -0.55 -14.84
CA LEU A 453 -19.72 -1.72 -14.87
C LEU A 453 -20.84 -1.57 -13.83
N GLN A 454 -22.09 -1.83 -14.23
CA GLN A 454 -23.24 -1.72 -13.35
C GLN A 454 -24.20 -2.90 -13.53
N VAL A 455 -24.80 -3.37 -12.42
CA VAL A 455 -25.72 -4.51 -12.41
C VAL A 455 -27.17 -4.02 -12.43
N LEU A 456 -27.98 -4.65 -13.28
CA LEU A 456 -29.40 -4.35 -13.50
C LEU A 456 -30.26 -5.57 -13.18
N LYS A 457 -31.43 -5.35 -12.58
CA LYS A 457 -32.49 -6.38 -12.45
C LYS A 457 -33.79 -5.80 -12.99
N ASN A 458 -34.45 -6.53 -13.88
CA ASN A 458 -35.64 -6.06 -14.63
C ASN A 458 -35.40 -4.70 -15.35
N ASN A 459 -34.21 -4.47 -15.91
CA ASN A 459 -33.79 -3.19 -16.51
C ASN A 459 -33.80 -1.98 -15.55
N GLN A 460 -33.79 -2.21 -14.24
CA GLN A 460 -33.62 -1.16 -13.23
C GLN A 460 -32.26 -1.30 -12.54
N ARG A 461 -31.64 -0.17 -12.24
CA ARG A 461 -30.39 -0.06 -11.47
C ARG A 461 -30.61 -0.63 -10.07
N ILE A 462 -29.74 -1.54 -9.65
CA ILE A 462 -29.66 -1.95 -8.25
C ILE A 462 -28.51 -1.16 -7.62
N ASP A 463 -28.82 -0.30 -6.67
CA ASP A 463 -27.82 0.18 -5.72
C ASP A 463 -27.66 -0.90 -4.64
N VAL A 464 -26.50 -1.54 -4.60
CA VAL A 464 -26.20 -2.57 -3.60
C VAL A 464 -25.84 -1.85 -2.31
N GLN A 465 -26.79 -1.78 -1.37
CA GLN A 465 -26.48 -1.36 0.00
C GLN A 465 -25.69 -2.48 0.69
N PRO A 466 -24.67 -2.15 1.51
CA PRO A 466 -23.99 -3.16 2.32
C PRO A 466 -25.02 -3.79 3.27
N LEU A 467 -25.18 -5.10 3.20
CA LEU A 467 -25.92 -5.83 4.23
C LEU A 467 -25.09 -5.79 5.51
N ALA A 468 -25.67 -5.21 6.56
CA ALA A 468 -25.18 -5.37 7.93
C ALA A 468 -25.42 -6.81 8.37
N GLY A 469 -24.33 -7.52 8.69
CA GLY A 469 -24.34 -8.89 9.19
C GLY A 469 -22.93 -9.35 9.49
#